data_AF-A0A3Q4IEY9-F1
#
_entry.id   AF-A0A3Q4IEY9-F1
#
_cell.length_a   1.000
_cell.length_b   1.000
_cell.length_c   1.000
_cell.angle_alpha   90.00
_cell.angle_beta   90.00
_cell.angle_gamma   90.00
#
_symmetry.space_group_name_H-M   'P 1'
#
loop_
_entity.id
_entity.type
_entity.pdbx_description
1 polymer ?
#
loop_
_entity_poly.entity_id
_entity_poly.type
_entity_poly.pdbx_seq_one_letter_code
_entity_poly.pdbx_strand_id
1 'polypeptide(L)'
;WSKMENTGNLPSLDNDSFDWRRFIKQTVLRTLCWVFAIVVFGTISDQGYYSPTSKANGTCMFNNNECACSYAVGVGVLAFVACVVFPILDVIISKISSATAKDRIVKGDLAFSTAMTFLWFICFCVLLNQWTRTNSEYVMADAARAAVAFSFFSIITWVFLTYNSQLVWNLLRKGIKLKNQTFSPCALALQSTDGRGEEWRCEQYLYFYSTKAQEYDGNVEKNSLYC
;
A
#
# COMPACT_ATOMS: atom_id res chain seq x y z
N TRP A 1 -15.35 -35.29 -38.75
CA TRP A 1 -14.98 -35.89 -37.45
C TRP A 1 -14.29 -34.83 -36.62
N SER A 2 -15.00 -34.44 -35.57
CA SER A 2 -14.79 -33.32 -34.67
C SER A 2 -13.52 -33.43 -33.83
N LYS A 3 -12.79 -32.33 -33.73
CA LYS A 3 -12.07 -32.00 -32.51
C LYS A 3 -12.39 -30.55 -32.15
N MET A 4 -13.46 -30.38 -31.39
CA MET A 4 -13.75 -29.14 -30.67
C MET A 4 -12.70 -29.03 -29.56
N GLU A 5 -11.68 -28.20 -29.75
CA GLU A 5 -10.86 -27.74 -28.65
C GLU A 5 -11.72 -26.84 -27.76
N ASN A 6 -11.82 -27.25 -26.49
CA ASN A 6 -12.46 -26.52 -25.41
C ASN A 6 -11.86 -25.11 -25.29
N THR A 7 -12.52 -24.11 -25.89
CA THR A 7 -12.42 -22.69 -25.51
C THR A 7 -13.14 -22.45 -24.18
N GLY A 8 -12.70 -23.17 -23.15
CA GLY A 8 -13.24 -23.11 -21.79
C GLY A 8 -12.31 -22.41 -20.81
N ASN A 9 -11.47 -21.46 -21.25
CA ASN A 9 -10.62 -20.65 -20.37
C ASN A 9 -10.03 -19.40 -21.08
N LEU A 10 -10.76 -18.77 -22.00
CA LEU A 10 -10.41 -17.40 -22.41
C LEU A 10 -10.99 -16.46 -21.33
N PRO A 11 -10.18 -15.71 -20.56
CA PRO A 11 -10.71 -14.74 -19.63
C PRO A 11 -11.47 -13.70 -20.46
N SER A 12 -12.77 -13.67 -20.31
CA SER A 12 -13.65 -12.64 -20.84
C SER A 12 -13.11 -11.27 -20.41
N LEU A 13 -12.63 -10.52 -21.41
CA LEU A 13 -12.21 -9.11 -21.29
C LEU A 13 -13.43 -8.17 -21.22
N ASP A 14 -14.50 -8.58 -20.54
CA ASP A 14 -15.73 -7.80 -20.36
C ASP A 14 -16.17 -7.81 -18.89
N ASN A 15 -15.26 -7.44 -18.00
CA ASN A 15 -15.63 -6.92 -16.69
C ASN A 15 -14.72 -5.74 -16.40
N ASP A 16 -15.16 -4.55 -16.80
CA ASP A 16 -14.77 -3.29 -16.16
C ASP A 16 -15.41 -3.22 -14.75
N SER A 17 -15.32 -4.34 -14.01
CA SER A 17 -15.71 -4.43 -12.63
C SER A 17 -14.61 -3.77 -11.85
N PHE A 18 -14.85 -2.53 -11.41
CA PHE A 18 -14.11 -1.93 -10.31
C PHE A 18 -13.89 -3.01 -9.26
N ASP A 19 -12.63 -3.40 -9.03
CA ASP A 19 -12.28 -4.62 -8.31
C ASP A 19 -12.53 -4.42 -6.81
N TRP A 20 -13.82 -4.39 -6.45
CA TRP A 20 -14.33 -4.04 -5.14
C TRP A 20 -13.76 -4.95 -4.07
N ARG A 21 -13.50 -6.21 -4.44
CA ARG A 21 -12.82 -7.19 -3.59
C ARG A 21 -11.42 -6.72 -3.21
N ARG A 22 -10.68 -6.12 -4.14
CA ARG A 22 -9.33 -5.62 -3.88
C ARG A 22 -9.34 -4.33 -3.08
N PHE A 23 -10.23 -3.40 -3.41
CA PHE A 23 -10.41 -2.16 -2.66
C PHE A 23 -10.83 -2.44 -1.21
N ILE A 24 -11.85 -3.28 -1.00
CA ILE A 24 -12.29 -3.71 0.34
C ILE A 24 -11.14 -4.39 1.09
N LYS A 25 -10.39 -5.30 0.47
CA LYS A 25 -9.26 -5.97 1.13
C LYS A 25 -8.21 -4.97 1.62
N GLN A 26 -7.89 -3.96 0.82
CA GLN A 26 -6.86 -2.97 1.18
C GLN A 26 -7.35 -2.03 2.29
N THR A 27 -8.59 -1.54 2.21
CA THR A 27 -9.18 -0.68 3.26
C THR A 27 -9.36 -1.44 4.57
N VAL A 28 -9.93 -2.65 4.54
CA VAL A 28 -10.13 -3.47 5.75
C VAL A 28 -8.80 -3.79 6.41
N LEU A 29 -7.78 -4.16 5.64
CA LEU A 29 -6.47 -4.47 6.18
C LEU A 29 -5.81 -3.23 6.83
N ARG A 30 -5.98 -2.05 6.23
CA ARG A 30 -5.54 -0.77 6.82
C ARG A 30 -6.24 -0.51 8.16
N THR A 31 -7.56 -0.73 8.23
CA THR A 31 -8.33 -0.59 9.47
C THR A 31 -7.89 -1.61 10.53
N LEU A 32 -7.59 -2.86 10.14
CA LEU A 32 -7.08 -3.87 11.08
C LEU A 32 -5.71 -3.48 11.66
N CYS A 33 -4.78 -2.98 10.83
CA CYS A 33 -3.51 -2.44 11.31
C CYS A 33 -3.72 -1.33 12.34
N TRP A 34 -4.71 -0.46 12.11
CA TRP A 34 -5.07 0.62 13.02
C TRP A 34 -5.61 0.11 14.36
N VAL A 35 -6.52 -0.86 14.33
CA VAL A 35 -7.07 -1.50 15.54
C VAL A 35 -5.96 -2.13 16.36
N PHE A 36 -5.04 -2.87 15.73
CA PHE A 36 -3.91 -3.47 16.45
C PHE A 36 -2.98 -2.42 17.05
N ALA A 37 -2.73 -1.32 16.34
CA ALA A 37 -1.96 -0.20 16.89
C ALA A 37 -2.62 0.43 18.12
N ILE A 38 -3.93 0.67 18.07
CA ILE A 38 -4.69 1.22 19.22
C ILE A 38 -4.64 0.28 20.40
N VAL A 39 -4.79 -1.03 20.18
CA VAL A 39 -4.75 -2.01 21.28
C VAL A 39 -3.37 -2.01 21.94
N VAL A 40 -2.28 -2.04 21.16
CA VAL A 40 -0.91 -2.05 21.71
C VAL A 40 -0.58 -0.73 22.40
N PHE A 41 -0.89 0.41 21.78
CA PHE A 41 -0.68 1.73 22.39
C PHE A 41 -1.53 1.90 23.65
N GLY A 42 -2.83 1.61 23.57
CA GLY A 42 -3.79 1.80 24.66
C GLY A 42 -3.49 0.93 25.87
N THR A 43 -3.15 -0.36 25.66
CA THR A 43 -2.76 -1.25 26.76
C THR A 43 -1.51 -0.78 27.49
N ILE A 44 -0.53 -0.22 26.78
CA ILE A 44 0.70 0.30 27.38
C ILE A 44 0.48 1.67 28.02
N SER A 45 -0.34 2.54 27.45
CA SER A 45 -0.61 3.86 28.02
C SER A 45 -1.48 3.81 29.27
N ASP A 46 -2.46 2.90 29.32
CA ASP A 46 -3.38 2.77 30.46
C ASP A 46 -2.79 1.90 31.57
N GLN A 47 -2.25 0.73 31.20
CA GLN A 47 -1.82 -0.31 32.15
C GLN A 47 -0.33 -0.66 32.02
N GLY A 48 0.42 0.04 31.19
CA GLY A 48 1.84 -0.25 31.00
C GLY A 48 2.73 0.22 32.14
N TYR A 49 2.23 1.04 33.07
CA TYR A 49 2.98 1.58 34.19
C TYR A 49 2.40 1.16 35.52
N TYR A 50 3.23 0.59 36.38
CA TYR A 50 2.86 0.22 37.75
C TYR A 50 3.86 0.83 38.73
N SER A 51 3.42 1.16 39.93
CA SER A 51 4.29 1.74 40.97
C SER A 51 4.73 0.64 41.93
N PRO A 52 5.98 0.14 41.85
CA PRO A 52 6.49 -0.79 42.84
C PRO A 52 6.71 -0.05 44.17
N THR A 53 6.44 -0.72 45.30
CA THR A 53 6.59 -0.17 46.66
C THR A 53 7.99 0.41 46.94
N SER A 54 8.99 0.05 46.13
CA SER A 54 10.39 0.49 46.23
C SER A 54 10.75 1.75 45.43
N LYS A 55 9.88 2.26 44.56
CA LYS A 55 10.15 3.47 43.74
C LYS A 55 8.97 4.43 43.74
N ALA A 56 9.27 5.73 43.81
CA ALA A 56 8.27 6.79 43.78
C ALA A 56 7.62 7.03 42.41
N ASN A 57 8.24 6.54 41.32
CA ASN A 57 7.76 6.72 39.95
C ASN A 57 7.25 5.39 39.37
N GLY A 58 6.20 5.47 38.55
CA GLY A 58 5.69 4.33 37.80
C GLY A 58 6.74 3.78 36.84
N THR A 59 6.88 2.45 36.82
CA THR A 59 7.83 1.72 35.96
C THR A 59 7.09 0.92 34.90
N CYS A 60 7.70 0.80 33.71
CA CYS A 60 7.19 -0.02 32.62
C CYS A 60 6.98 -1.49 33.03
N MET A 61 5.83 -2.06 32.66
CA MET A 61 5.43 -3.45 32.95
C MET A 61 6.35 -4.50 32.31
N PHE A 62 7.08 -4.13 31.25
CA PHE A 62 8.03 -5.01 30.57
C PHE A 62 9.40 -4.95 31.24
N ASN A 63 9.58 -5.74 32.31
CA ASN A 63 10.84 -5.91 33.04
C ASN A 63 11.47 -4.56 33.46
N ASN A 64 10.65 -3.61 33.92
CA ASN A 64 11.06 -2.27 34.37
C ASN A 64 11.90 -1.49 33.34
N ASN A 65 11.72 -1.79 32.05
CA ASN A 65 12.50 -1.19 30.97
C ASN A 65 11.70 -0.12 30.23
N GLU A 66 11.95 1.14 30.57
CA GLU A 66 11.28 2.29 29.97
C GLU A 66 11.45 2.39 28.45
N CYS A 67 12.59 1.93 27.93
CA CYS A 67 12.83 1.91 26.49
C CYS A 67 11.87 0.97 25.76
N ALA A 68 11.41 -0.11 26.40
CA ALA A 68 10.48 -1.06 25.78
C ALA A 68 9.08 -0.45 25.63
N CYS A 69 8.52 0.11 26.72
CA CYS A 69 7.22 0.78 26.69
C CYS A 69 7.26 2.00 25.75
N SER A 70 8.29 2.84 25.84
CA SER A 70 8.44 4.03 25.00
C SER A 70 8.56 3.68 23.52
N TYR A 71 9.30 2.60 23.19
CA TYR A 71 9.40 2.11 21.82
C TYR A 71 8.05 1.67 21.26
N ALA A 72 7.32 0.84 22.01
CA ALA A 72 6.02 0.33 21.59
C ALA A 72 4.97 1.46 21.44
N VAL A 73 4.97 2.43 22.36
CA VAL A 73 4.15 3.65 22.25
C VAL A 73 4.52 4.44 21.00
N GLY A 74 5.82 4.66 20.74
CA GLY A 74 6.29 5.37 19.56
C GLY A 74 5.85 4.71 18.24
N VAL A 75 6.00 3.39 18.12
CA VAL A 75 5.54 2.63 16.95
C VAL A 75 4.01 2.70 16.80
N GLY A 76 3.26 2.62 17.91
CA GLY A 76 1.81 2.76 17.92
C GLY A 76 1.34 4.14 17.42
N VAL A 77 1.98 5.22 17.88
CA VAL A 77 1.66 6.60 17.43
C VAL A 77 2.00 6.80 15.95
N LEU A 78 3.16 6.30 15.49
CA LEU A 78 3.51 6.35 14.07
C LEU A 78 2.48 5.62 13.20
N ALA A 79 2.02 4.45 13.64
CA ALA A 79 0.95 3.72 12.96
C ALA A 79 -0.38 4.49 12.97
N PHE A 80 -0.71 5.19 14.05
CA PHE A 80 -1.91 6.02 14.12
C PHE A 80 -1.88 7.19 13.12
N VAL A 81 -0.75 7.93 13.06
CA VAL A 81 -0.58 9.04 12.10
C VAL A 81 -0.67 8.53 10.67
N ALA A 82 -0.02 7.40 10.39
CA ALA A 82 -0.12 6.73 9.10
C ALA A 82 -1.59 6.50 8.73
N CYS A 83 -2.40 5.95 9.63
CA CYS A 83 -3.81 5.63 9.36
C CYS A 83 -4.68 6.85 9.01
N VAL A 84 -4.25 8.08 9.31
CA VAL A 84 -4.93 9.31 8.86
C VAL A 84 -4.43 9.77 7.51
N VAL A 85 -3.11 9.80 7.31
CA VAL A 85 -2.48 10.31 6.08
C VAL A 85 -2.82 9.44 4.88
N PHE A 86 -2.80 8.13 5.08
CA PHE A 86 -2.87 7.15 4.01
C PHE A 86 -4.23 7.06 3.29
N PRO A 87 -5.39 7.06 3.99
CA PRO A 87 -6.68 7.19 3.33
C PRO A 87 -6.83 8.48 2.51
N ILE A 88 -6.24 9.58 2.99
CA ILE A 88 -6.24 10.85 2.25
C ILE A 88 -5.44 10.70 0.95
N LEU A 89 -4.28 10.05 1.00
CA LEU A 89 -3.50 9.73 -0.20
C LEU A 89 -4.30 8.85 -1.18
N ASP A 90 -5.08 7.89 -0.69
CA ASP A 90 -5.93 7.04 -1.53
C ASP A 90 -7.00 7.87 -2.28
N VAL A 91 -7.62 8.85 -1.61
CA VAL A 91 -8.55 9.80 -2.26
C VAL A 91 -7.82 10.68 -3.27
N ILE A 92 -6.61 11.15 -2.96
CA ILE A 92 -5.81 11.96 -3.90
C ILE A 92 -5.45 11.14 -5.15
N ILE A 93 -5.06 9.86 -5.00
CA ILE A 93 -4.77 8.97 -6.12
C ILE A 93 -5.98 8.82 -7.04
N SER A 94 -7.20 8.73 -6.49
CA SER A 94 -8.42 8.66 -7.31
C SER A 94 -8.69 9.92 -8.15
N LYS A 95 -8.23 11.09 -7.68
CA LYS A 95 -8.45 12.38 -8.36
C LYS A 95 -7.38 12.72 -9.41
N ILE A 96 -6.18 12.15 -9.28
CA ILE A 96 -5.06 12.43 -10.18
C ILE A 96 -5.20 11.55 -11.43
N SER A 97 -5.02 12.11 -12.64
CA SER A 97 -4.89 11.31 -13.88
C SER A 97 -3.44 10.94 -14.19
N SER A 98 -2.48 11.75 -13.73
CA SER A 98 -1.04 11.58 -13.98
C SER A 98 -0.47 10.28 -13.41
N ALA A 99 0.07 9.45 -14.30
CA ALA A 99 0.65 8.17 -13.95
C ALA A 99 1.95 8.29 -13.12
N THR A 100 2.75 9.33 -13.36
CA THR A 100 4.01 9.58 -12.64
C THR A 100 3.77 9.96 -11.18
N ALA A 101 2.72 10.74 -10.91
CA ALA A 101 2.36 11.11 -9.54
C ALA A 101 1.84 9.88 -8.76
N LYS A 102 1.00 9.06 -9.38
CA LYS A 102 0.53 7.79 -8.78
C LYS A 102 1.67 6.85 -8.43
N ASP A 103 2.63 6.67 -9.35
CA ASP A 103 3.79 5.80 -9.11
C ASP A 103 4.60 6.24 -7.87
N ARG A 104 4.86 7.53 -7.72
CA ARG A 104 5.59 8.07 -6.56
C ARG A 104 4.86 7.83 -5.24
N ILE A 105 3.55 8.07 -5.21
CA ILE A 105 2.74 7.88 -3.99
C ILE A 105 2.71 6.40 -3.61
N VAL A 106 2.46 5.50 -4.58
CA VAL A 106 2.41 4.05 -4.33
C VAL A 106 3.77 3.51 -3.89
N LYS A 107 4.87 4.01 -4.46
CA LYS A 107 6.22 3.65 -4.00
C LYS A 107 6.48 4.12 -2.57
N GLY A 108 5.97 5.30 -2.20
CA GLY A 108 6.03 5.80 -0.82
C GLY A 108 5.26 4.90 0.15
N ASP A 109 4.03 4.52 -0.19
CA ASP A 109 3.19 3.60 0.60
C ASP A 109 3.85 2.22 0.79
N LEU A 110 4.48 1.70 -0.26
CA LEU A 110 5.25 0.46 -0.21
C LEU A 110 6.46 0.56 0.75
N ALA A 111 7.25 1.63 0.62
CA ALA A 111 8.41 1.85 1.48
C ALA A 111 8.00 2.00 2.94
N PHE A 112 6.94 2.76 3.19
CA PHE A 112 6.39 2.96 4.52
C PHE A 112 5.87 1.65 5.13
N SER A 113 5.10 0.86 4.36
CA SER A 113 4.55 -0.42 4.84
C SER A 113 5.66 -1.43 5.17
N THR A 114 6.74 -1.43 4.38
CA THR A 114 7.93 -2.25 4.65
C THR A 114 8.63 -1.81 5.94
N ALA A 115 8.83 -0.50 6.13
CA ALA A 115 9.42 0.05 7.35
C ALA A 115 8.59 -0.28 8.59
N MET A 116 7.26 -0.14 8.50
CA MET A 116 6.36 -0.49 9.60
C MET A 116 6.39 -1.98 9.93
N THR A 117 6.46 -2.86 8.93
CA THR A 117 6.63 -4.30 9.15
C THR A 117 7.87 -4.57 9.99
N PHE A 118 8.99 -3.93 9.64
CA PHE A 118 10.25 -4.09 10.38
C PHE A 118 10.16 -3.53 11.80
N LEU A 119 9.57 -2.34 11.99
CA LEU A 119 9.38 -1.75 13.31
C LEU A 119 8.48 -2.63 14.21
N TRP A 120 7.39 -3.18 13.67
CA TRP A 120 6.53 -4.10 14.41
C TRP A 120 7.24 -5.42 14.75
N PHE A 121 8.11 -5.91 13.87
CA PHE A 121 8.93 -7.09 14.15
C PHE A 121 9.90 -6.84 15.31
N ILE A 122 10.61 -5.70 15.29
CA ILE A 122 11.49 -5.31 16.40
C ILE A 122 10.67 -5.10 17.68
N CYS A 123 9.49 -4.48 17.59
CA CYS A 123 8.58 -4.31 18.73
C CYS A 123 8.23 -5.64 19.37
N PHE A 124 7.75 -6.59 18.57
CA PHE A 124 7.44 -7.93 19.04
C PHE A 124 8.65 -8.60 19.70
N CYS A 125 9.82 -8.57 19.06
CA CYS A 125 11.04 -9.17 19.62
C CYS A 125 11.42 -8.57 20.96
N VAL A 126 11.40 -7.23 21.06
CA VAL A 126 11.73 -6.51 22.30
C VAL A 126 10.70 -6.82 23.39
N LEU A 127 9.41 -6.68 23.10
CA LEU A 127 8.36 -6.92 24.08
C LEU A 127 8.35 -8.36 24.56
N LEU A 128 8.51 -9.34 23.66
CA LEU A 128 8.57 -10.76 24.03
C LEU A 128 9.79 -11.06 24.90
N ASN A 129 10.99 -10.57 24.54
CA ASN A 129 12.21 -10.78 25.33
C ASN A 129 12.13 -10.14 26.72
N GLN A 130 11.50 -8.98 26.84
CA GLN A 130 11.30 -8.35 28.14
C GLN A 130 10.22 -9.07 28.93
N TRP A 131 9.16 -9.55 28.27
CA TRP A 131 8.08 -10.29 28.90
C TRP A 131 8.56 -11.60 29.55
N THR A 132 9.43 -12.37 28.90
CA THR A 132 9.98 -13.61 29.47
C THR A 132 10.81 -13.39 30.74
N ARG A 133 11.32 -12.18 30.95
CA ARG A 133 12.10 -11.77 32.12
C ARG A 133 11.28 -11.02 33.17
N THR A 134 10.00 -10.78 32.90
CA THR A 134 9.12 -10.01 33.78
C THR A 134 8.53 -10.91 34.86
N ASN A 135 8.52 -10.44 36.11
CA ASN A 135 7.76 -11.08 37.19
C ASN A 135 6.28 -10.71 37.07
N SER A 136 5.44 -11.67 36.68
CA SER A 136 4.02 -11.44 36.42
C SER A 136 3.15 -11.17 37.65
N GLU A 137 3.70 -11.31 38.86
CA GLU A 137 2.97 -11.14 40.13
C GLU A 137 2.60 -9.67 40.42
N TYR A 138 3.38 -8.72 39.90
CA TYR A 138 3.24 -7.29 40.20
C TYR A 138 2.72 -6.46 39.01
N VAL A 139 2.44 -7.10 37.87
CA VAL A 139 2.05 -6.44 36.62
C VAL A 139 0.76 -7.02 36.06
N MET A 140 0.03 -6.21 35.28
CA MET A 140 -1.16 -6.66 34.55
C MET A 140 -0.75 -7.60 33.40
N ALA A 141 -0.59 -8.87 33.73
CA ALA A 141 -0.08 -9.89 32.81
C ALA A 141 -0.93 -10.03 31.54
N ASP A 142 -2.24 -9.86 31.64
CA ASP A 142 -3.15 -9.95 30.50
C ASP A 142 -2.94 -8.80 29.51
N ALA A 143 -2.73 -7.58 30.01
CA ALA A 143 -2.42 -6.42 29.18
C ALA A 143 -1.07 -6.58 28.46
N ALA A 144 -0.04 -7.07 29.16
CA ALA A 144 1.26 -7.33 28.57
C ALA A 144 1.23 -8.42 27.50
N ARG A 145 0.53 -9.54 27.77
CA ARG A 145 0.34 -10.63 26.80
C ARG A 145 -0.44 -10.17 25.58
N ALA A 146 -1.50 -9.37 25.77
CA ALA A 146 -2.24 -8.76 24.68
C ALA A 146 -1.32 -7.89 23.82
N ALA A 147 -0.56 -6.97 24.43
CA ALA A 147 0.37 -6.11 23.69
C ALA A 147 1.40 -6.92 22.85
N VAL A 148 1.96 -8.00 23.41
CA VAL A 148 2.86 -8.90 22.68
C VAL A 148 2.15 -9.61 21.53
N ALA A 149 0.97 -10.19 21.77
CA ALA A 149 0.21 -10.92 20.75
C ALA A 149 -0.27 -10.03 19.60
N PHE A 150 -0.83 -8.86 19.91
CA PHE A 150 -1.28 -7.91 18.90
C PHE A 150 -0.11 -7.29 18.12
N SER A 151 1.07 -7.17 18.73
CA SER A 151 2.29 -6.80 18.00
C SER A 151 2.67 -7.84 16.96
N PHE A 152 2.55 -9.14 17.28
CA PHE A 152 2.79 -10.22 16.32
C PHE A 152 1.78 -10.21 15.16
N PHE A 153 0.48 -10.08 15.46
CA PHE A 153 -0.54 -9.99 14.42
C PHE A 153 -0.37 -8.77 13.53
N SER A 154 0.10 -7.66 14.10
CA SER A 154 0.41 -6.45 13.35
C SER A 154 1.45 -6.72 12.24
N ILE A 155 2.53 -7.46 12.54
CA ILE A 155 3.54 -7.84 11.53
C ILE A 155 2.88 -8.51 10.32
N ILE A 156 2.02 -9.50 10.57
CA ILE A 156 1.33 -10.26 9.54
C ILE A 156 0.50 -9.30 8.67
N THR A 157 -0.26 -8.40 9.29
CA THR A 157 -1.09 -7.44 8.53
C THR A 157 -0.28 -6.46 7.70
N TRP A 158 0.85 -5.96 8.20
CA TRP A 158 1.73 -5.07 7.43
C TRP A 158 2.42 -5.77 6.26
N VAL A 159 2.77 -7.06 6.41
CA VAL A 159 3.27 -7.90 5.30
C VAL A 159 2.22 -8.02 4.20
N PHE A 160 0.98 -8.34 4.57
CA PHE A 160 -0.11 -8.42 3.59
C PHE A 160 -0.37 -7.06 2.92
N LEU A 161 -0.29 -5.95 3.65
CA LEU A 161 -0.48 -4.62 3.08
C LEU A 161 0.62 -4.31 2.06
N THR A 162 1.88 -4.57 2.43
CA THR A 162 3.05 -4.43 1.54
C THR A 162 2.89 -5.26 0.27
N TYR A 163 2.44 -6.51 0.38
CA TYR A 163 2.19 -7.38 -0.77
C TYR A 163 1.11 -6.80 -1.71
N ASN A 164 0.00 -6.31 -1.15
CA ASN A 164 -1.06 -5.69 -1.94
C ASN A 164 -0.57 -4.41 -2.64
N SER A 165 0.15 -3.53 -1.93
CA SER A 165 0.74 -2.32 -2.51
C SER A 165 1.77 -2.63 -3.60
N GLN A 166 2.60 -3.67 -3.40
CA GLN A 166 3.53 -4.16 -4.42
C GLN A 166 2.80 -4.67 -5.66
N LEU A 167 1.71 -5.42 -5.48
CA LEU A 167 0.88 -5.90 -6.59
C LEU A 167 0.25 -4.74 -7.36
N VAL A 168 -0.26 -3.71 -6.66
CA VAL A 168 -0.80 -2.49 -7.28
C VAL A 168 0.29 -1.79 -8.09
N TRP A 169 1.46 -1.60 -7.49
CA TRP A 169 2.60 -0.97 -8.15
C TRP A 169 3.04 -1.70 -9.42
N ASN A 170 3.11 -3.03 -9.37
CA ASN A 170 3.46 -3.85 -10.52
C ASN A 170 2.45 -3.70 -11.68
N LEU A 171 1.16 -3.62 -11.37
CA LEU A 171 0.11 -3.42 -12.39
C LEU A 171 0.14 -2.00 -12.96
N LEU A 172 0.34 -0.98 -12.13
CA LEU A 172 0.50 0.39 -12.59
C LEU A 172 1.69 0.53 -13.54
N ARG A 173 2.85 -0.08 -13.21
CA ARG A 173 4.01 -0.08 -14.13
C ARG A 173 3.73 -0.81 -15.44
N LYS A 174 2.98 -1.92 -15.43
CA LYS A 174 2.58 -2.60 -16.67
C LYS A 174 1.70 -1.70 -17.54
N GLY A 175 0.73 -1.01 -16.96
CA GLY A 175 -0.13 -0.06 -17.68
C GLY A 175 0.64 1.10 -18.30
N ILE A 176 1.59 1.68 -17.55
CA ILE A 176 2.45 2.77 -18.05
C ILE A 176 3.32 2.29 -19.23
N LYS A 177 3.90 1.09 -19.14
CA LYS A 177 4.68 0.52 -20.25
C LYS A 177 3.85 0.35 -21.52
N LEU A 178 2.61 -0.14 -21.38
CA LEU A 178 1.69 -0.28 -22.51
C LEU A 178 1.34 1.08 -23.10
N LYS A 179 0.96 2.07 -22.29
CA LYS A 179 0.65 3.44 -22.77
C LYS A 179 1.82 4.09 -23.50
N ASN A 180 3.04 3.93 -23.00
CA ASN A 180 4.25 4.44 -23.67
C ASN A 180 4.53 3.72 -25.01
N GLN A 181 4.15 2.45 -25.16
CA GLN A 181 4.26 1.73 -26.43
C GLN A 181 3.17 2.14 -27.42
N THR A 182 1.93 2.38 -26.96
CA THR A 182 0.82 2.83 -27.81
C THR A 182 0.98 4.29 -28.25
N PHE A 183 1.54 5.16 -27.40
CA PHE A 183 1.87 6.56 -27.72
C PHE A 183 3.25 6.72 -28.37
N SER A 184 3.77 5.68 -29.03
CA SER A 184 4.83 5.82 -30.04
C SER A 184 4.18 5.64 -31.42
N PRO A 185 3.49 6.65 -31.97
CA PRO A 185 2.84 6.54 -33.27
C PRO A 185 3.87 6.35 -34.39
N CYS A 186 5.12 6.78 -34.17
CA CYS A 186 6.17 6.72 -35.18
C CYS A 186 6.69 5.29 -35.41
N ALA A 187 6.65 4.42 -34.39
CA ALA A 187 7.07 3.02 -34.55
C ALA A 187 6.02 2.15 -35.26
N LEU A 188 4.73 2.43 -35.04
CA LEU A 188 3.63 1.72 -35.70
C LEU A 188 3.35 2.24 -37.13
N ALA A 189 3.69 3.50 -37.44
CA ALA A 189 3.59 4.04 -38.79
C ALA A 189 4.61 3.43 -39.77
N LEU A 190 5.73 2.87 -39.28
CA LEU A 190 6.77 2.26 -40.13
C LEU A 190 6.45 0.83 -40.60
N GLN A 191 5.33 0.24 -40.18
CA GLN A 191 5.00 -1.15 -40.49
C GLN A 191 3.72 -1.36 -41.33
N SER A 192 3.01 -0.29 -41.70
CA SER A 192 1.89 -0.36 -42.65
C SER A 192 2.28 0.22 -44.00
N THR A 193 3.01 -0.53 -44.82
CA THR A 193 2.91 -0.35 -46.27
C THR A 193 1.55 -0.92 -46.69
N ASP A 194 0.50 -0.08 -46.78
CA ASP A 194 -0.71 -0.44 -47.52
C ASP A 194 -0.30 -0.61 -48.99
N GLY A 195 -0.77 -1.68 -49.62
CA GLY A 195 -0.49 -2.05 -51.02
C GLY A 195 -1.10 -1.10 -52.05
N ARG A 196 -1.20 0.20 -51.74
CA ARG A 196 -1.76 1.26 -52.57
C ARG A 196 -0.86 2.49 -52.76
N GLY A 197 0.36 2.51 -52.23
CA GLY A 197 1.38 3.49 -52.66
C GLY A 197 1.05 4.96 -52.36
N GLU A 198 0.30 5.26 -51.30
CA GLU A 198 0.11 6.63 -50.82
C GLU A 198 0.89 6.81 -49.50
N GLU A 199 1.89 7.70 -49.54
CA GLU A 199 2.76 8.07 -48.42
C GLU A 199 2.01 9.01 -47.45
N TRP A 200 1.47 8.48 -46.36
CA TRP A 200 0.84 9.31 -45.33
C TRP A 200 1.92 10.05 -44.51
N ARG A 201 1.98 11.37 -44.66
CA ARG A 201 2.85 12.24 -43.86
C ARG A 201 2.37 12.22 -42.39
N CYS A 202 3.26 11.93 -41.44
CA CYS A 202 2.97 11.78 -39.99
C CYS A 202 2.07 12.88 -39.39
N GLU A 203 2.10 14.09 -39.95
CA GLU A 203 1.24 15.23 -39.60
C GLU A 203 -0.27 14.91 -39.59
N GLN A 204 -0.77 14.14 -40.57
CA GLN A 204 -2.22 13.84 -40.67
C GLN A 204 -2.68 12.83 -39.63
N TYR A 205 -1.81 11.88 -39.25
CA TYR A 205 -2.12 10.85 -38.25
C TYR A 205 -2.21 11.44 -36.84
N LEU A 206 -1.34 12.40 -36.53
CA LEU A 206 -1.36 13.14 -35.27
C LEU A 206 -2.64 13.97 -35.10
N TYR A 207 -3.17 14.55 -36.17
CA TYR A 207 -4.42 15.32 -36.14
C TYR A 207 -5.66 14.45 -35.84
N PHE A 208 -5.71 13.24 -36.41
CA PHE A 208 -6.80 12.29 -36.19
C PHE A 208 -6.77 11.68 -34.78
N TYR A 209 -5.57 11.50 -34.22
CA TYR A 209 -5.41 11.04 -32.83
C TYR A 209 -5.67 12.14 -31.81
N SER A 210 -5.24 13.37 -32.09
CA SER A 210 -5.54 14.57 -31.28
C SER A 210 -7.05 14.77 -31.13
N THR A 211 -7.80 14.66 -32.24
CA THR A 211 -9.26 14.82 -32.23
C THR A 211 -9.99 13.71 -31.46
N LYS A 212 -9.51 12.46 -31.50
CA LYS A 212 -10.06 11.37 -30.66
C LYS A 212 -9.66 11.45 -29.18
N ALA A 213 -8.47 11.96 -28.87
CA ALA A 213 -8.01 12.12 -27.49
C ALA A 213 -8.79 13.22 -26.74
N GLN A 214 -9.26 14.26 -27.46
CA GLN A 214 -10.12 15.29 -26.87
C GLN A 214 -11.51 14.78 -26.44
N GLU A 215 -11.95 13.62 -26.93
CA GLU A 215 -13.26 13.06 -26.58
C GLU A 215 -13.23 12.23 -25.27
N TYR A 216 -12.04 11.86 -24.76
CA TYR A 216 -11.88 10.96 -23.61
C TYR A 216 -11.21 11.54 -22.37
N ASP A 217 -10.58 12.71 -22.43
CA ASP A 217 -9.95 13.34 -21.25
C ASP A 217 -9.90 14.87 -21.40
N GLY A 218 -10.75 15.57 -20.64
CA GLY A 218 -10.91 17.02 -20.69
C GLY A 218 -9.73 17.85 -20.15
N ASN A 219 -8.53 17.28 -20.00
CA ASN A 219 -7.36 17.99 -19.49
C ASN A 219 -6.02 17.40 -19.96
N VAL A 220 -5.87 17.12 -21.25
CA VAL A 220 -4.53 16.88 -21.83
C VAL A 220 -3.87 18.22 -22.15
N GLU A 221 -2.96 18.61 -21.27
CA GLU A 221 -2.06 19.75 -21.37
C GLU A 221 -1.24 19.67 -22.68
N LYS A 222 -1.34 20.71 -23.52
CA LYS A 222 -0.80 20.84 -24.89
C LYS A 222 0.74 20.93 -25.01
N ASN A 223 1.53 20.29 -24.13
CA ASN A 223 2.96 20.59 -24.02
C ASN A 223 3.94 19.49 -24.45
N SER A 224 3.57 18.57 -25.36
CA SER A 224 4.57 17.66 -25.97
C SER A 224 4.26 17.29 -27.41
N LEU A 225 3.86 18.28 -28.21
CA LEU A 225 3.85 18.20 -29.67
C LEU A 225 4.91 19.16 -30.21
N TYR A 226 6.18 18.76 -30.07
CA TYR A 226 7.25 19.24 -30.93
C TYR A 226 7.94 18.00 -31.49
N CYS A 227 7.80 17.81 -32.80
CA CYS A 227 8.72 17.01 -33.60
C CYS A 227 10.04 17.77 -33.76
#